data_AF-A0A832X6I1-F1
#
_entry.id   AF-A0A832X6I1-F1
#
_cell.length_a   1.000
_cell.length_b   1.000
_cell.length_c   1.000
_cell.angle_alpha   90.00
_cell.angle_beta   90.00
_cell.angle_gamma   90.00
#
_symmetry.space_group_name_H-M   'P 1'
#
loop_
_entity.id
_entity.type
_entity.pdbx_description
1 polymer ?
#
loop_
_entity_poly.entity_id
_entity_poly.type
_entity_poly.pdbx_seq_one_letter_code
_entity_poly.pdbx_strand_id
1 'polypeptide(L)'
;MERKFDGNILCLGTHERVFTPQEILDNYNAGCPPVVDFTSDVANGTAPLTVQFTDLTTHSPTAWAWDFGDGNTSTAQNPTHTYVTAGTYTVSLTVTKKDVNNLDANITGTKIDYITVEGESFVDFVINENVFVYGNVLNFQGDNVNGPGATVVITGGLVTSDLNGGAAVAVSTIYIDGNVNLNSGSAGLGSSTQPGNIYVNGDMRLWTGERDIYGDVYVNGNFDLKDARIHGNVYVDGNLNLGNTPTLSPDTRIYYTGTIAHPGNYPADILAKCIHQATVPGFDMPDQEIPPAKPAGWYDERGYVSGGALTSNMKIFADSYSSTTYQDTATNVIIIARTGDITITGMGGSGVTGVFFAPNGRVTFNGAFLEGVVIARDGFYVTSGGTQVTFKNLDQYIGDPNDYPF
;
A
#
# COMPACT_ATOMS: atom_id res chain seq x y z
N MET A 1 32.94 -33.68 56.39
CA MET A 1 32.67 -32.74 57.50
C MET A 1 31.39 -32.03 57.12
N GLU A 2 30.25 -32.58 57.54
CA GLU A 2 28.92 -32.04 57.25
C GLU A 2 28.80 -30.65 57.86
N ARG A 3 28.29 -29.68 57.09
CA ARG A 3 27.77 -28.42 57.65
C ARG A 3 26.30 -28.36 57.32
N LYS A 4 25.49 -28.43 58.37
CA LYS A 4 24.04 -28.26 58.35
C LYS A 4 23.69 -26.88 57.77
N PHE A 5 22.75 -26.88 56.83
CA PHE A 5 21.99 -25.70 56.45
C PHE A 5 20.88 -25.51 57.49
N ASP A 6 21.13 -24.65 58.47
CA ASP A 6 20.07 -23.97 59.21
C ASP A 6 19.95 -22.56 58.65
N GLY A 7 18.72 -22.11 58.40
CA GLY A 7 18.38 -21.02 57.49
C GLY A 7 19.02 -19.64 57.77
N ASN A 8 19.21 -18.92 56.66
CA ASN A 8 19.28 -17.46 56.52
C ASN A 8 20.51 -16.67 56.97
N ILE A 9 21.72 -17.26 57.08
CA ILE A 9 22.93 -16.45 57.32
C ILE A 9 24.07 -16.86 56.37
N LEU A 10 24.52 -15.91 55.54
CA LEU A 10 25.74 -15.98 54.73
C LEU A 10 26.70 -14.92 55.28
N CYS A 11 27.78 -15.35 55.95
CA CYS A 11 28.72 -14.42 56.57
C CYS A 11 29.66 -13.78 55.54
N LEU A 12 29.52 -12.47 55.31
CA LEU A 12 30.48 -11.63 54.62
C LEU A 12 30.92 -10.49 55.58
N GLY A 13 31.98 -10.71 56.36
CA GLY A 13 32.57 -9.68 57.22
C GLY A 13 31.85 -9.42 58.56
N THR A 14 32.30 -8.40 59.30
CA THR A 14 32.01 -8.14 60.74
C THR A 14 30.59 -7.65 61.07
N HIS A 15 29.62 -7.78 60.17
CA HIS A 15 28.21 -7.49 60.46
C HIS A 15 27.34 -8.63 59.94
N GLU A 16 26.70 -9.37 60.85
CA GLU A 16 25.69 -10.38 60.52
C GLU A 16 24.40 -9.67 60.08
N ARG A 17 24.09 -9.74 58.78
CA ARG A 17 22.77 -9.35 58.26
C ARG A 17 21.99 -10.62 57.96
N VAL A 18 20.84 -10.77 58.61
CA VAL A 18 19.86 -11.82 58.28
C VAL A 18 19.09 -11.36 57.05
N PHE A 19 19.20 -12.10 55.95
CA PHE A 19 18.38 -11.86 54.78
C PHE A 19 17.00 -12.47 54.98
N THR A 20 15.97 -11.73 54.61
CA THR A 20 14.60 -12.26 54.50
C THR A 20 14.56 -13.34 53.41
N PRO A 21 13.61 -14.29 53.46
CA PRO A 21 13.43 -15.27 52.39
C PRO A 21 13.27 -14.62 51.01
N GLN A 22 12.67 -13.43 50.93
CA GLN A 22 12.53 -12.67 49.69
C GLN A 22 13.87 -12.14 49.20
N GLU A 23 14.72 -11.56 50.06
CA GLU A 23 16.05 -11.08 49.66
C GLU A 23 16.99 -12.21 49.23
N ILE A 24 16.85 -13.41 49.82
CA ILE A 24 17.59 -14.60 49.38
C ILE A 24 17.12 -15.02 47.98
N LEU A 25 15.81 -15.02 47.73
CA LEU A 25 15.22 -15.33 46.44
C LEU A 25 15.61 -14.29 45.37
N ASP A 26 15.63 -13.01 45.72
CA ASP A 26 16.04 -11.92 44.84
C ASP A 26 17.53 -12.01 44.49
N ASN A 27 18.40 -12.34 45.46
CA ASN A 27 19.83 -12.59 45.21
C ASN A 27 20.08 -13.86 44.38
N TYR A 28 19.30 -14.92 44.60
CA TYR A 28 19.38 -16.15 43.81
C TYR A 28 18.95 -15.88 42.36
N ASN A 29 17.85 -15.15 42.17
CA ASN A 29 17.38 -14.75 40.85
C ASN A 29 18.37 -13.77 40.19
N ALA A 30 18.98 -12.84 40.91
CA ALA A 30 20.00 -11.91 40.39
C ALA A 30 21.23 -12.62 39.81
N GLY A 31 21.57 -13.81 40.31
CA GLY A 31 22.66 -14.64 39.79
C GLY A 31 22.31 -15.49 38.56
N CYS A 32 21.02 -15.67 38.25
CA CYS A 32 20.56 -16.46 37.12
C CYS A 32 20.34 -15.56 35.88
N PRO A 33 20.89 -15.90 34.70
CA PRO A 33 20.56 -15.18 33.48
C PRO A 33 19.05 -15.28 33.20
N PRO A 34 18.41 -14.22 32.71
CA PRO A 34 17.01 -14.28 32.30
C PRO A 34 16.83 -15.33 31.20
N VAL A 35 15.74 -16.10 31.29
CA VAL A 35 15.31 -16.96 30.19
C VAL A 35 14.26 -16.17 29.44
N VAL A 36 14.63 -15.69 28.25
CA VAL A 36 13.76 -14.89 27.39
C VAL A 36 12.75 -15.80 26.71
N ASP A 37 11.48 -15.48 26.89
CA ASP A 37 10.37 -16.07 26.15
C ASP A 37 9.26 -15.02 26.03
N PHE A 38 8.39 -15.19 25.05
CA PHE A 38 7.27 -14.30 24.80
C PHE A 38 6.20 -14.99 23.98
N THR A 39 4.98 -14.47 23.98
CA THR A 39 3.89 -14.94 23.13
C THR A 39 3.23 -13.78 22.41
N SER A 40 2.35 -14.11 21.46
CA SER A 40 1.41 -13.20 20.83
C SER A 40 -0.01 -13.74 20.99
N ASP A 41 -1.00 -12.87 20.80
CA ASP A 41 -2.42 -13.22 20.75
C ASP A 41 -2.82 -13.87 19.41
N VAL A 42 -2.20 -13.42 18.31
CA VAL A 42 -2.30 -14.01 16.97
C VAL A 42 -0.91 -14.23 16.37
N ALA A 43 -0.80 -15.22 15.48
CA ALA A 43 0.43 -15.53 14.75
C ALA A 43 0.25 -15.53 13.23
N ASN A 44 -1.00 -15.40 12.76
CA ASN A 44 -1.32 -15.29 11.35
C ASN A 44 -2.59 -14.46 11.13
N GLY A 45 -2.71 -13.87 9.93
CA GLY A 45 -3.87 -13.11 9.49
C GLY A 45 -3.55 -12.30 8.24
N THR A 46 -4.49 -11.51 7.75
CA THR A 46 -4.29 -10.63 6.59
C THR A 46 -3.75 -9.27 7.02
N ALA A 47 -2.97 -8.64 6.15
CA ALA A 47 -2.55 -7.26 6.35
C ALA A 47 -3.78 -6.30 6.33
N PRO A 48 -3.82 -5.25 7.18
CA PRO A 48 -2.93 -5.00 8.31
C PRO A 48 -3.26 -5.92 9.50
N LEU A 49 -2.25 -6.62 10.03
CA LEU A 49 -2.38 -7.51 11.19
C LEU A 49 -1.87 -6.83 12.46
N THR A 50 -2.78 -6.50 13.38
CA THR A 50 -2.40 -5.97 14.71
C THR A 50 -2.20 -7.13 15.70
N VAL A 51 -1.01 -7.18 16.30
CA VAL A 51 -0.55 -8.24 17.19
C VAL A 51 -0.19 -7.65 18.56
N GLN A 52 -0.74 -8.24 19.62
CA GLN A 52 -0.36 -7.93 20.99
C GLN A 52 0.68 -8.94 21.49
N PHE A 53 1.89 -8.47 21.78
CA PHE A 53 2.94 -9.29 22.36
C PHE A 53 2.88 -9.28 23.89
N THR A 54 3.20 -10.42 24.50
CA THR A 54 3.29 -10.59 25.95
C THR A 54 4.65 -11.16 26.32
N ASP A 55 5.40 -10.45 27.15
CA ASP A 55 6.65 -10.90 27.74
C ASP A 55 6.41 -12.04 28.75
N LEU A 56 7.15 -13.14 28.60
CA LEU A 56 7.16 -14.29 29.53
C LEU A 56 8.54 -14.50 30.15
N THR A 57 9.44 -13.53 30.00
CA THR A 57 10.82 -13.61 30.47
C THR A 57 10.88 -13.81 31.99
N THR A 58 11.70 -14.77 32.40
CA THR A 58 11.91 -15.09 33.81
C THR A 58 13.10 -14.33 34.42
N HIS A 59 13.23 -14.38 35.74
CA HIS A 59 14.32 -13.77 36.51
C HIS A 59 14.39 -12.22 36.44
N SER A 60 13.24 -11.56 36.30
CA SER A 60 13.04 -10.11 36.50
C SER A 60 13.94 -9.19 35.65
N PRO A 61 13.71 -9.11 34.33
CA PRO A 61 14.34 -8.11 33.48
C PRO A 61 13.95 -6.68 33.89
N THR A 62 14.80 -5.71 33.56
CA THR A 62 14.62 -4.28 33.89
C THR A 62 14.39 -3.39 32.66
N ALA A 63 14.65 -3.90 31.46
CA ALA A 63 14.35 -3.20 30.20
C ALA A 63 14.09 -4.20 29.07
N TRP A 64 13.34 -3.75 28.05
CA TRP A 64 12.96 -4.52 26.87
C TRP A 64 13.32 -3.74 25.60
N ALA A 65 13.76 -4.46 24.59
CA ALA A 65 13.97 -3.97 23.24
C ALA A 65 13.44 -5.03 22.27
N TRP A 66 12.29 -4.73 21.66
CA TRP A 66 11.64 -5.54 20.65
C TRP A 66 12.13 -5.16 19.27
N ASP A 67 12.35 -6.17 18.44
CA ASP A 67 12.49 -6.07 17.00
C ASP A 67 11.42 -6.99 16.39
N PHE A 68 10.49 -6.40 15.65
CA PHE A 68 9.37 -7.14 15.05
C PHE A 68 9.74 -7.80 13.72
N GLY A 69 10.96 -7.59 13.20
CA GLY A 69 11.43 -8.18 11.96
C GLY A 69 10.98 -7.43 10.70
N ASP A 70 10.30 -6.30 10.84
CA ASP A 70 9.82 -5.41 9.78
C ASP A 70 10.52 -4.03 9.77
N GLY A 71 11.58 -3.87 10.59
CA GLY A 71 12.30 -2.61 10.79
C GLY A 71 11.73 -1.74 11.91
N ASN A 72 10.56 -2.06 12.47
CA ASN A 72 9.99 -1.38 13.63
C ASN A 72 10.44 -2.01 14.95
N THR A 73 10.49 -1.19 15.99
CA THR A 73 10.96 -1.59 17.33
C THR A 73 10.08 -1.02 18.44
N SER A 74 10.19 -1.58 19.64
CA SER A 74 9.52 -1.05 20.83
C SER A 74 10.31 -1.29 22.11
N THR A 75 10.13 -0.41 23.10
CA THR A 75 10.73 -0.54 24.44
C THR A 75 9.70 -0.87 25.53
N ALA A 76 8.43 -1.05 25.16
CA ALA A 76 7.39 -1.47 26.09
C ALA A 76 7.57 -2.95 26.46
N GLN A 77 7.21 -3.33 27.69
CA GLN A 77 7.23 -4.75 28.11
C GLN A 77 6.27 -5.61 27.28
N ASN A 78 5.04 -5.13 27.07
CA ASN A 78 3.98 -5.82 26.32
C ASN A 78 3.46 -4.91 25.19
N PRO A 79 4.19 -4.78 24.06
CA PRO A 79 3.81 -3.86 22.99
C PRO A 79 2.66 -4.40 22.13
N THR A 80 1.85 -3.49 21.60
CA THR A 80 1.01 -3.75 20.42
C THR A 80 1.78 -3.31 19.18
N HIS A 81 1.81 -4.13 18.13
CA HIS A 81 2.44 -3.80 16.85
C HIS A 81 1.52 -4.16 15.69
N THR A 82 1.54 -3.37 14.62
CA THR A 82 0.71 -3.62 13.43
C THR A 82 1.62 -3.87 12.23
N TYR A 83 1.56 -5.08 11.69
CA TYR A 83 2.21 -5.44 10.45
C TYR A 83 1.33 -5.03 9.28
N VAL A 84 1.82 -4.10 8.45
CA VAL A 84 1.08 -3.54 7.31
C VAL A 84 1.35 -4.28 6.00
N THR A 85 2.47 -5.01 5.92
CA THR A 85 2.87 -5.78 4.73
C THR A 85 2.54 -7.26 4.89
N ALA A 86 2.20 -7.91 3.79
CA ALA A 86 2.22 -9.37 3.73
C ALA A 86 3.67 -9.87 3.84
N GLY A 87 3.91 -10.89 4.65
CA GLY A 87 5.26 -11.38 4.90
C GLY A 87 5.31 -12.40 6.00
N THR A 88 6.51 -12.93 6.23
CA THR A 88 6.80 -13.80 7.36
C THR A 88 7.89 -13.14 8.19
N TYR A 89 7.59 -12.87 9.46
CA TYR A 89 8.40 -12.02 10.32
C TYR A 89 9.05 -12.81 11.44
N THR A 90 10.36 -12.60 11.60
CA THR A 90 11.13 -13.12 12.73
C THR A 90 11.13 -12.08 13.85
N VAL A 91 10.54 -12.41 14.99
CA VAL A 91 10.43 -11.50 16.14
C VAL A 91 11.55 -11.79 17.13
N SER A 92 12.23 -10.76 17.60
CA SER A 92 13.26 -10.84 18.64
C SER A 92 12.94 -9.94 19.81
N LEU A 93 13.14 -10.46 21.02
CA LEU A 93 13.08 -9.71 22.26
C LEU A 93 14.46 -9.72 22.91
N THR A 94 15.06 -8.56 23.09
CA THR A 94 16.25 -8.38 23.92
C THR A 94 15.86 -7.79 25.26
N VAL A 95 16.20 -8.47 26.34
CA VAL A 95 15.98 -7.97 27.70
C VAL A 95 17.31 -7.60 28.34
N THR A 96 17.28 -6.54 29.16
CA THR A 96 18.42 -6.13 29.97
C THR A 96 18.14 -6.42 31.43
N LYS A 97 19.14 -6.95 32.14
CA LYS A 97 19.13 -7.13 33.58
C LYS A 97 20.50 -6.84 34.17
N LYS A 98 20.54 -6.35 35.41
CA LYS A 98 21.79 -6.24 36.19
C LYS A 98 22.24 -7.61 36.71
N ASP A 99 23.49 -7.96 36.45
CA ASP A 99 24.15 -9.11 37.07
C ASP A 99 24.56 -8.82 38.53
N VAL A 100 25.16 -9.82 39.19
CA VAL A 100 25.65 -9.71 40.57
C VAL A 100 26.76 -8.67 40.77
N ASN A 101 27.37 -8.18 39.69
CA ASN A 101 28.39 -7.13 39.70
C ASN A 101 27.83 -5.77 39.27
N ASN A 102 26.50 -5.65 39.14
CA ASN A 102 25.79 -4.46 38.67
C ASN A 102 26.15 -4.05 37.23
N LEU A 103 26.55 -5.02 36.40
CA LEU A 103 26.77 -4.85 34.96
C LEU A 103 25.51 -5.25 34.18
N ASP A 104 25.29 -4.61 33.03
CA ASP A 104 24.17 -4.95 32.16
C ASP A 104 24.45 -6.26 31.41
N ALA A 105 23.60 -7.25 31.64
CA ALA A 105 23.51 -8.47 30.87
C ALA A 105 22.33 -8.34 29.90
N ASN A 106 22.62 -8.42 28.60
CA ASN A 106 21.62 -8.42 27.53
C ASN A 106 21.45 -9.83 26.99
N ILE A 107 20.23 -10.34 27.00
CA ILE A 107 19.89 -11.67 26.51
C ILE A 107 18.80 -11.49 25.45
N THR A 108 18.97 -12.15 24.30
CA THR A 108 18.03 -12.10 23.19
C THR A 108 17.38 -13.46 22.99
N GLY A 109 16.05 -13.47 22.93
CA GLY A 109 15.26 -14.60 22.44
C GLY A 109 14.67 -14.25 21.07
N THR A 110 14.71 -15.21 20.14
CA THR A 110 14.22 -15.02 18.76
C THR A 110 13.26 -16.16 18.41
N LYS A 111 12.11 -15.81 17.83
CA LYS A 111 11.20 -16.76 17.19
C LYS A 111 11.23 -16.50 15.69
N ILE A 112 11.82 -17.45 14.96
CA ILE A 112 11.95 -17.42 13.50
C ILE A 112 10.57 -17.66 12.89
N ASP A 113 10.22 -16.88 11.86
CA ASP A 113 8.98 -17.00 11.10
C ASP A 113 7.73 -17.05 12.00
N TYR A 114 7.72 -16.21 13.03
CA TYR A 114 6.76 -16.29 14.12
C TYR A 114 5.40 -15.69 13.78
N ILE A 115 5.39 -14.60 12.99
CA ILE A 115 4.16 -13.95 12.52
C ILE A 115 4.10 -14.08 10.99
N THR A 116 3.01 -14.64 10.47
CA THR A 116 2.74 -14.73 9.03
C THR A 116 1.58 -13.83 8.67
N VAL A 117 1.84 -12.79 7.88
CA VAL A 117 0.83 -11.89 7.36
C VAL A 117 0.58 -12.25 5.91
N GLU A 118 -0.64 -12.63 5.58
CA GLU A 118 -1.07 -12.89 4.21
C GLU A 118 -1.51 -11.56 3.56
N GLY A 119 -1.30 -11.44 2.25
CA GLY A 119 -1.89 -10.34 1.49
C GLY A 119 -3.40 -10.53 1.38
N GLU A 120 -4.14 -9.45 1.14
CA GLU A 120 -5.52 -9.60 0.69
C GLU A 120 -5.54 -10.38 -0.63
N SER A 121 -6.49 -11.31 -0.78
CA SER A 121 -6.75 -11.95 -2.08
C SER A 121 -6.99 -10.88 -3.14
N PHE A 122 -6.48 -11.05 -4.37
CA PHE A 122 -6.73 -10.11 -5.46
C PHE A 122 -8.23 -9.75 -5.61
N VAL A 123 -9.11 -10.73 -5.40
CA VAL A 123 -10.56 -10.52 -5.45
C VAL A 123 -11.02 -9.60 -4.30
N ASP A 124 -10.54 -9.85 -3.08
CA ASP A 124 -10.90 -9.05 -1.91
C ASP A 124 -10.35 -7.62 -2.06
N PHE A 125 -9.11 -7.48 -2.57
CA PHE A 125 -8.52 -6.19 -2.92
C PHE A 125 -9.39 -5.44 -3.94
N VAL A 126 -9.81 -6.08 -5.05
CA VAL A 126 -10.69 -5.45 -6.05
C VAL A 126 -12.01 -4.97 -5.46
N ILE A 127 -12.60 -5.73 -4.53
CA ILE A 127 -13.85 -5.38 -3.86
C ILE A 127 -13.65 -4.25 -2.85
N ASN A 128 -12.71 -4.43 -1.92
CA ASN A 128 -12.48 -3.55 -0.78
C ASN A 128 -12.02 -2.17 -1.23
N GLU A 129 -11.06 -2.14 -2.15
CA GLU A 129 -10.43 -0.92 -2.61
C GLU A 129 -11.13 -0.31 -3.83
N ASN A 130 -12.17 -0.99 -4.34
CA ASN A 130 -12.82 -0.65 -5.60
C ASN A 130 -11.74 -0.47 -6.67
N VAL A 131 -11.06 -1.54 -7.08
CA VAL A 131 -9.89 -1.43 -7.97
C VAL A 131 -10.34 -1.36 -9.42
N PHE A 132 -9.84 -0.37 -10.15
CA PHE A 132 -10.41 0.04 -11.44
C PHE A 132 -9.52 -0.05 -12.64
N VAL A 133 -8.22 0.17 -12.42
CA VAL A 133 -7.18 -0.07 -13.40
C VAL A 133 -6.11 -0.82 -12.66
N TYR A 134 -5.78 -1.97 -13.20
CA TYR A 134 -4.68 -2.78 -12.73
C TYR A 134 -3.86 -3.13 -13.97
N GLY A 135 -2.70 -2.50 -14.14
CA GLY A 135 -1.86 -2.71 -15.32
C GLY A 135 -0.61 -1.85 -15.37
N ASN A 136 0.26 -2.17 -16.32
CA ASN A 136 1.55 -1.50 -16.48
C ASN A 136 1.43 -0.05 -17.01
N VAL A 137 0.38 0.24 -17.80
CA VAL A 137 0.23 1.54 -18.47
C VAL A 137 -1.19 2.08 -18.30
N LEU A 138 -1.30 3.34 -17.91
CA LEU A 138 -2.53 4.12 -18.01
C LEU A 138 -2.34 5.19 -19.08
N ASN A 139 -2.81 4.97 -20.30
CA ASN A 139 -2.77 5.98 -21.36
C ASN A 139 -4.16 6.58 -21.57
N PHE A 140 -4.29 7.88 -21.38
CA PHE A 140 -5.56 8.56 -21.33
C PHE A 140 -5.55 9.87 -22.11
N GLN A 141 -6.20 9.85 -23.27
CA GLN A 141 -6.44 11.02 -24.11
C GLN A 141 -7.81 11.68 -23.87
N GLY A 142 -8.64 11.13 -22.98
CA GLY A 142 -9.95 11.66 -22.67
C GLY A 142 -9.93 12.90 -21.78
N ASP A 143 -11.10 13.23 -21.23
CA ASP A 143 -11.31 14.44 -20.42
C ASP A 143 -11.13 14.19 -18.92
N ASN A 144 -11.70 13.10 -18.40
CA ASN A 144 -11.68 12.82 -16.96
C ASN A 144 -11.71 11.32 -16.67
N VAL A 145 -10.96 10.92 -15.65
CA VAL A 145 -11.07 9.62 -14.99
C VAL A 145 -11.67 9.86 -13.61
N ASN A 146 -12.94 9.48 -13.41
CA ASN A 146 -13.70 9.78 -12.20
C ASN A 146 -13.87 8.52 -11.34
N GLY A 147 -13.51 8.61 -10.06
CA GLY A 147 -13.82 7.57 -9.08
C GLY A 147 -13.58 8.03 -7.63
N PRO A 148 -14.42 8.87 -7.03
CA PRO A 148 -14.37 9.06 -5.58
C PRO A 148 -14.59 7.72 -4.85
N GLY A 149 -13.70 7.36 -3.93
CA GLY A 149 -13.65 6.07 -3.24
C GLY A 149 -12.94 4.95 -4.01
N ALA A 150 -12.33 5.28 -5.15
CA ALA A 150 -11.71 4.35 -6.07
C ALA A 150 -10.21 4.17 -5.90
N THR A 151 -9.72 3.01 -6.33
CA THR A 151 -8.29 2.70 -6.42
C THR A 151 -7.83 2.44 -7.85
N VAL A 152 -6.69 3.05 -8.22
CA VAL A 152 -5.94 2.77 -9.45
C VAL A 152 -4.57 2.20 -9.08
N VAL A 153 -4.18 1.11 -9.73
CA VAL A 153 -2.85 0.50 -9.60
C VAL A 153 -2.16 0.52 -10.96
N ILE A 154 -1.05 1.25 -11.02
CA ILE A 154 -0.16 1.33 -12.18
C ILE A 154 1.12 0.61 -11.79
N THR A 155 1.39 -0.54 -12.39
CA THR A 155 2.60 -1.33 -12.07
C THR A 155 3.85 -0.86 -12.81
N GLY A 156 3.70 0.19 -13.61
CA GLY A 156 4.80 0.91 -14.24
C GLY A 156 4.93 2.33 -13.69
N GLY A 157 5.64 3.16 -14.44
CA GLY A 157 5.69 4.60 -14.20
C GLY A 157 4.52 5.35 -14.85
N LEU A 158 4.46 6.65 -14.57
CA LEU A 158 3.47 7.55 -15.18
C LEU A 158 4.18 8.79 -15.73
N VAL A 159 4.04 9.06 -17.03
CA VAL A 159 4.66 10.22 -17.68
C VAL A 159 3.63 11.18 -18.26
N THR A 160 4.00 12.44 -18.53
CA THR A 160 3.04 13.42 -19.07
C THR A 160 2.30 12.94 -20.33
N SER A 161 2.98 12.23 -21.24
CA SER A 161 2.35 11.75 -22.48
C SER A 161 1.24 10.73 -22.25
N ASP A 162 1.25 10.09 -21.10
CA ASP A 162 0.20 9.14 -20.70
C ASP A 162 -1.09 9.87 -20.34
N LEU A 163 -1.02 11.14 -19.94
CA LEU A 163 -2.18 11.97 -19.58
C LEU A 163 -2.38 13.13 -20.57
N ASN A 164 -1.96 12.97 -21.83
CA ASN A 164 -1.87 14.04 -22.83
C ASN A 164 -3.24 14.60 -23.28
N GLY A 165 -4.36 14.01 -22.85
CA GLY A 165 -5.70 14.64 -22.94
C GLY A 165 -5.91 15.77 -21.93
N GLY A 166 -4.98 15.95 -20.98
CA GLY A 166 -5.13 16.88 -19.86
C GLY A 166 -6.02 16.36 -18.74
N ALA A 167 -6.42 15.08 -18.80
CA ALA A 167 -7.35 14.51 -17.85
C ALA A 167 -6.77 14.41 -16.45
N ALA A 168 -7.56 14.85 -15.48
CA ALA A 168 -7.29 14.53 -14.09
C ALA A 168 -7.61 13.05 -13.82
N VAL A 169 -6.73 12.40 -13.07
CA VAL A 169 -6.99 11.08 -12.49
C VAL A 169 -7.65 11.28 -11.13
N ALA A 170 -8.96 11.57 -11.16
CA ALA A 170 -9.76 11.95 -10.00
C ALA A 170 -10.30 10.74 -9.24
N VAL A 171 -9.38 9.91 -8.74
CA VAL A 171 -9.65 8.74 -7.87
C VAL A 171 -9.13 8.96 -6.46
N SER A 172 -9.63 8.23 -5.47
CA SER A 172 -9.20 8.44 -4.07
C SER A 172 -7.80 7.90 -3.81
N THR A 173 -7.52 6.67 -4.27
CA THR A 173 -6.25 5.99 -4.02
C THR A 173 -5.53 5.69 -5.33
N ILE A 174 -4.23 5.94 -5.38
CA ILE A 174 -3.39 5.66 -6.55
C ILE A 174 -2.11 4.97 -6.08
N TYR A 175 -1.82 3.80 -6.62
CA TYR A 175 -0.55 3.11 -6.50
C TYR A 175 0.21 3.20 -7.83
N ILE A 176 1.48 3.61 -7.79
CA ILE A 176 2.37 3.70 -8.95
C ILE A 176 3.69 3.02 -8.63
N ASP A 177 3.89 1.80 -9.16
CA ASP A 177 5.11 1.02 -9.00
C ASP A 177 6.18 1.43 -10.02
N GLY A 178 6.62 2.67 -9.90
CA GLY A 178 7.64 3.24 -10.76
C GLY A 178 7.69 4.76 -10.65
N ASN A 179 8.54 5.36 -11.48
CA ASN A 179 8.75 6.81 -11.46
C ASN A 179 7.52 7.55 -12.03
N VAL A 180 7.16 8.65 -11.38
CA VAL A 180 6.18 9.61 -11.88
C VAL A 180 6.93 10.81 -12.45
N ASN A 181 6.75 11.10 -13.74
CA ASN A 181 7.36 12.25 -14.41
C ASN A 181 6.31 13.06 -15.15
N LEU A 182 5.62 13.91 -14.39
CA LEU A 182 4.62 14.86 -14.90
C LEU A 182 5.26 16.24 -15.04
N ASN A 183 6.11 16.38 -16.06
CA ASN A 183 6.91 17.57 -16.33
C ASN A 183 6.40 18.37 -17.55
N SER A 184 5.08 18.43 -17.72
CA SER A 184 4.32 19.40 -18.54
C SER A 184 2.82 19.06 -18.47
N GLY A 185 1.96 19.87 -19.09
CA GLY A 185 0.49 19.71 -19.02
C GLY A 185 -0.09 20.11 -17.67
N SER A 186 -1.37 19.83 -17.42
CA SER A 186 -2.08 20.24 -16.20
C SER A 186 -2.88 19.11 -15.54
N ALA A 187 -2.70 17.87 -16.00
CA ALA A 187 -3.36 16.70 -15.45
C ALA A 187 -3.04 16.54 -13.95
N GLY A 188 -4.07 16.63 -13.11
CA GLY A 188 -3.97 16.40 -11.67
C GLY A 188 -4.08 14.93 -11.29
N LEU A 189 -3.70 14.62 -10.05
CA LEU A 189 -3.84 13.30 -9.45
C LEU A 189 -4.65 13.40 -8.16
N GLY A 190 -5.50 12.41 -7.92
CA GLY A 190 -6.32 12.34 -6.71
C GLY A 190 -7.67 13.04 -6.86
N SER A 191 -8.63 12.59 -6.06
CA SER A 191 -9.99 13.13 -6.03
C SER A 191 -10.08 14.35 -5.13
N SER A 192 -10.61 15.46 -5.64
CA SER A 192 -10.86 16.68 -4.86
C SER A 192 -12.07 16.57 -3.91
N THR A 193 -12.98 15.64 -4.18
CA THR A 193 -14.22 15.46 -3.39
C THR A 193 -14.09 14.38 -2.33
N GLN A 194 -13.19 13.42 -2.54
CA GLN A 194 -12.86 12.37 -1.58
C GLN A 194 -11.35 12.07 -1.68
N PRO A 195 -10.48 12.94 -1.17
CA PRO A 195 -9.04 12.70 -1.19
C PRO A 195 -8.69 11.42 -0.41
N GLY A 196 -7.82 10.58 -0.98
CA GLY A 196 -7.25 9.42 -0.32
C GLY A 196 -5.72 9.50 -0.34
N ASN A 197 -5.06 8.44 -0.80
CA ASN A 197 -3.61 8.32 -0.76
C ASN A 197 -2.99 8.09 -2.14
N ILE A 198 -1.82 8.67 -2.39
CA ILE A 198 -1.05 8.47 -3.60
C ILE A 198 0.30 7.87 -3.21
N TYR A 199 0.55 6.64 -3.62
CA TYR A 199 1.76 5.89 -3.33
C TYR A 199 2.62 5.76 -4.59
N VAL A 200 3.87 6.21 -4.51
CA VAL A 200 4.84 6.17 -5.61
C VAL A 200 6.05 5.38 -5.17
N ASN A 201 6.23 4.17 -5.71
CA ASN A 201 7.43 3.35 -5.48
C ASN A 201 8.53 3.74 -6.48
N GLY A 202 9.07 4.94 -6.31
CA GLY A 202 10.08 5.52 -7.17
C GLY A 202 10.19 7.04 -6.99
N ASP A 203 10.90 7.69 -7.91
CA ASP A 203 11.01 9.15 -7.92
C ASP A 203 9.71 9.78 -8.43
N MET A 204 9.27 10.85 -7.77
CA MET A 204 8.13 11.66 -8.20
C MET A 204 8.63 13.03 -8.68
N ARG A 205 8.25 13.42 -9.89
CA ARG A 205 8.63 14.70 -10.49
C ARG A 205 7.42 15.47 -11.02
N LEU A 206 7.14 16.59 -10.35
CA LEU A 206 6.08 17.55 -10.65
C LEU A 206 6.71 18.92 -10.95
N TRP A 207 7.46 19.00 -12.06
CA TRP A 207 8.38 20.11 -12.29
C TRP A 207 7.83 21.26 -13.12
N THR A 208 7.01 20.99 -14.13
CA THR A 208 6.32 22.04 -14.89
C THR A 208 4.86 21.69 -15.13
N GLY A 209 4.05 22.73 -15.21
CA GLY A 209 2.62 22.60 -15.38
C GLY A 209 1.90 22.65 -14.05
N GLU A 210 1.04 23.65 -13.93
CA GLU A 210 0.16 23.83 -12.79
C GLU A 210 -0.86 22.70 -12.77
N ARG A 211 -0.86 21.93 -11.67
CA ARG A 211 -1.76 20.80 -11.46
C ARG A 211 -2.07 20.65 -9.99
N ASP A 212 -3.23 20.10 -9.69
CA ASP A 212 -3.64 19.79 -8.34
C ASP A 212 -3.33 18.33 -8.00
N ILE A 213 -2.81 18.13 -6.79
CA ILE A 213 -2.55 16.83 -6.19
C ILE A 213 -3.39 16.74 -4.92
N TYR A 214 -4.42 15.90 -4.95
CA TYR A 214 -5.36 15.71 -3.84
C TYR A 214 -5.08 14.42 -3.10
N GLY A 215 -4.97 14.52 -1.77
CA GLY A 215 -4.69 13.38 -0.89
C GLY A 215 -3.28 13.39 -0.33
N ASP A 216 -3.03 12.49 0.60
CA ASP A 216 -1.71 12.30 1.19
C ASP A 216 -0.81 11.56 0.18
N VAL A 217 0.43 11.99 0.03
CA VAL A 217 1.38 11.49 -0.97
C VAL A 217 2.54 10.81 -0.28
N TYR A 218 2.86 9.61 -0.71
CA TYR A 218 3.97 8.80 -0.19
C TYR A 218 4.91 8.48 -1.35
N VAL A 219 6.18 8.83 -1.21
CA VAL A 219 7.21 8.68 -2.25
C VAL A 219 8.35 7.86 -1.68
N ASN A 220 8.54 6.64 -2.18
CA ASN A 220 9.70 5.80 -1.88
C ASN A 220 10.85 6.14 -2.84
N GLY A 221 11.37 7.36 -2.73
CA GLY A 221 12.31 7.94 -3.67
C GLY A 221 12.44 9.45 -3.51
N ASN A 222 13.01 10.13 -4.50
CA ASN A 222 13.15 11.59 -4.48
C ASN A 222 11.87 12.28 -4.96
N PHE A 223 11.60 13.47 -4.41
CA PHE A 223 10.48 14.30 -4.83
C PHE A 223 10.94 15.65 -5.38
N ASP A 224 10.70 15.87 -6.66
CA ASP A 224 10.95 17.10 -7.39
C ASP A 224 9.65 17.91 -7.50
N LEU A 225 9.46 18.92 -6.65
CA LEU A 225 8.23 19.72 -6.55
C LEU A 225 8.46 21.17 -6.99
N LYS A 226 7.73 21.63 -8.02
CA LYS A 226 7.82 23.01 -8.50
C LYS A 226 6.47 23.68 -8.71
N ASP A 227 5.73 23.47 -9.79
CA ASP A 227 4.53 24.30 -10.09
C ASP A 227 3.20 23.72 -9.56
N ALA A 228 3.24 22.58 -8.86
CA ALA A 228 2.04 21.87 -8.43
C ALA A 228 1.40 22.46 -7.16
N ARG A 229 0.10 22.22 -7.03
CA ARG A 229 -0.69 22.50 -5.82
C ARG A 229 -0.91 21.22 -5.04
N ILE A 230 -0.50 21.19 -3.78
CA ILE A 230 -0.62 20.01 -2.92
C ILE A 230 -1.70 20.25 -1.87
N HIS A 231 -2.66 19.32 -1.79
CA HIS A 231 -3.84 19.38 -0.94
C HIS A 231 -3.91 18.25 0.11
N GLY A 232 -2.78 17.62 0.42
CA GLY A 232 -2.60 16.67 1.52
C GLY A 232 -1.18 16.74 2.07
N ASN A 233 -0.83 15.86 3.00
CA ASN A 233 0.55 15.72 3.48
C ASN A 233 1.40 14.96 2.48
N VAL A 234 2.72 15.15 2.54
CA VAL A 234 3.67 14.43 1.69
C VAL A 234 4.72 13.76 2.56
N TYR A 235 5.05 12.52 2.27
CA TYR A 235 6.04 11.70 2.96
C TYR A 235 7.06 11.21 1.92
N VAL A 236 8.30 11.69 2.01
CA VAL A 236 9.36 11.42 1.03
C VAL A 236 10.47 10.62 1.69
N ASP A 237 10.61 9.34 1.35
CA ASP A 237 11.77 8.55 1.74
C ASP A 237 12.94 8.79 0.77
N GLY A 238 13.45 10.02 0.78
CA GLY A 238 14.48 10.47 -0.14
C GLY A 238 14.70 11.98 -0.11
N ASN A 239 15.35 12.51 -1.16
CA ASN A 239 15.62 13.94 -1.26
C ASN A 239 14.39 14.72 -1.72
N LEU A 240 14.23 15.93 -1.18
CA LEU A 240 13.21 16.89 -1.58
C LEU A 240 13.84 18.03 -2.38
N ASN A 241 13.53 18.13 -3.66
CA ASN A 241 13.99 19.23 -4.51
C ASN A 241 12.83 20.18 -4.81
N LEU A 242 12.93 21.40 -4.32
CA LEU A 242 11.92 22.45 -4.48
C LEU A 242 12.32 23.42 -5.59
N GLY A 243 11.45 23.61 -6.57
CA GLY A 243 11.53 24.65 -7.60
C GLY A 243 10.56 25.80 -7.31
N ASN A 244 10.62 26.89 -8.07
CA ASN A 244 9.71 28.03 -7.85
C ASN A 244 8.21 27.66 -7.96
N THR A 245 7.37 28.38 -7.21
CA THR A 245 5.90 28.42 -7.36
C THR A 245 5.05 27.20 -6.96
N PRO A 246 5.43 26.32 -6.01
CA PRO A 246 4.46 25.35 -5.51
C PRO A 246 3.54 26.03 -4.52
N THR A 247 2.31 25.55 -4.43
CA THR A 247 1.39 25.99 -3.38
C THR A 247 1.01 24.80 -2.52
N LEU A 248 1.10 24.97 -1.20
CA LEU A 248 0.69 23.99 -0.23
C LEU A 248 -0.57 24.51 0.48
N SER A 249 -1.59 23.67 0.61
CA SER A 249 -2.75 24.01 1.45
C SER A 249 -2.31 24.35 2.89
N PRO A 250 -3.10 25.12 3.66
CA PRO A 250 -2.71 25.62 4.99
C PRO A 250 -2.21 24.53 5.96
N ASP A 251 -2.82 23.35 5.93
CA ASP A 251 -2.49 22.26 6.85
C ASP A 251 -1.46 21.26 6.28
N THR A 252 -1.18 21.32 4.97
CA THR A 252 -0.17 20.46 4.32
C THR A 252 1.21 20.63 4.96
N ARG A 253 1.85 19.49 5.22
CA ARG A 253 3.27 19.35 5.57
C ARG A 253 3.96 18.39 4.60
N ILE A 254 5.26 18.59 4.40
CA ILE A 254 6.12 17.67 3.64
C ILE A 254 7.17 17.12 4.62
N TYR A 255 7.17 15.82 4.82
CA TYR A 255 8.14 15.10 5.63
C TYR A 255 9.15 14.43 4.70
N TYR A 256 10.44 14.49 5.04
CA TYR A 256 11.49 13.89 4.19
C TYR A 256 12.65 13.31 5.00
N THR A 257 13.29 12.25 4.50
CA THR A 257 14.42 11.58 5.15
C THR A 257 15.80 11.99 4.60
N GLY A 258 15.84 12.49 3.36
CA GLY A 258 17.07 12.88 2.68
C GLY A 258 17.44 14.35 2.85
N THR A 259 18.04 14.94 1.81
CA THR A 259 18.39 16.37 1.79
C THR A 259 17.29 17.21 1.16
N ILE A 260 17.29 18.51 1.47
CA ILE A 260 16.43 19.49 0.80
C ILE A 260 17.28 20.41 -0.08
N ALA A 261 16.86 20.58 -1.33
CA ALA A 261 17.44 21.55 -2.26
C ALA A 261 16.38 22.57 -2.69
N HIS A 262 16.72 23.86 -2.71
CA HIS A 262 15.81 24.92 -3.14
C HIS A 262 16.58 26.16 -3.65
N PRO A 263 15.97 27.03 -4.47
CA PRO A 263 16.50 28.35 -4.81
C PRO A 263 16.82 29.20 -3.57
N GLY A 264 17.86 30.06 -3.63
CA GLY A 264 18.32 30.81 -2.45
C GLY A 264 17.28 31.76 -1.81
N ASN A 265 16.33 32.28 -2.59
CA ASN A 265 15.26 33.18 -2.11
C ASN A 265 13.90 32.48 -1.98
N TYR A 266 13.91 31.23 -1.51
CA TYR A 266 12.68 30.44 -1.44
C TYR A 266 11.69 30.96 -0.37
N PRO A 267 10.36 30.87 -0.59
CA PRO A 267 9.38 31.32 0.40
C PRO A 267 9.53 30.60 1.75
N ALA A 268 9.74 31.36 2.81
CA ALA A 268 10.01 30.83 4.15
C ALA A 268 8.81 30.08 4.75
N ASP A 269 7.59 30.47 4.37
CA ASP A 269 6.35 29.81 4.77
C ASP A 269 6.22 28.40 4.18
N ILE A 270 6.71 28.18 2.95
CA ILE A 270 6.78 26.85 2.35
C ILE A 270 7.88 26.02 3.00
N LEU A 271 9.07 26.61 3.21
CA LEU A 271 10.17 25.91 3.89
C LEU A 271 9.78 25.46 5.31
N ALA A 272 9.03 26.28 6.05
CA ALA A 272 8.55 25.94 7.38
C ALA A 272 7.59 24.74 7.41
N LYS A 273 6.99 24.37 6.27
CA LYS A 273 6.14 23.17 6.11
C LYS A 273 6.95 21.92 5.76
N CYS A 274 8.23 22.06 5.42
CA CYS A 274 9.13 20.96 5.09
C CYS A 274 9.90 20.51 6.34
N ILE A 275 9.67 19.28 6.79
CA ILE A 275 10.12 18.76 8.09
C ILE A 275 11.01 17.54 7.83
N HIS A 276 12.30 17.65 8.16
CA HIS A 276 13.21 16.51 8.09
C HIS A 276 12.88 15.51 9.22
N GLN A 277 12.85 14.21 8.91
CA GLN A 277 12.66 13.13 9.87
C GLN A 277 13.69 12.02 9.63
N ALA A 278 13.96 11.20 10.64
CA ALA A 278 14.84 10.03 10.47
C ALA A 278 14.17 8.95 9.61
N THR A 279 12.85 8.83 9.72
CA THR A 279 11.99 7.94 8.94
C THR A 279 10.69 8.66 8.63
N VAL A 280 10.01 8.23 7.58
CA VAL A 280 8.63 8.58 7.28
C VAL A 280 7.79 7.29 7.27
N PRO A 281 6.44 7.36 7.34
CA PRO A 281 5.62 6.16 7.16
C PRO A 281 5.92 5.51 5.81
N GLY A 282 6.29 4.23 5.84
CA GLY A 282 6.40 3.40 4.64
C GLY A 282 5.02 2.98 4.13
N PHE A 283 5.02 2.34 2.95
CA PHE A 283 3.83 1.72 2.36
C PHE A 283 4.25 0.50 1.56
N ASP A 284 3.28 -0.37 1.27
CA ASP A 284 3.47 -1.51 0.40
C ASP A 284 2.64 -1.37 -0.86
N MET A 285 3.18 -1.90 -1.95
CA MET A 285 2.41 -2.04 -3.17
C MET A 285 1.46 -3.24 -3.03
N PRO A 286 0.21 -3.12 -3.53
CA PRO A 286 -0.72 -4.24 -3.55
C PRO A 286 -0.14 -5.41 -4.35
N ASP A 287 -0.52 -6.64 -4.01
CA ASP A 287 -0.07 -7.82 -4.74
C ASP A 287 -0.40 -7.66 -6.22
N GLN A 288 0.62 -7.89 -7.03
CA GLN A 288 0.59 -7.56 -8.43
C GLN A 288 0.09 -8.69 -9.34
N GLU A 289 -0.17 -9.86 -8.78
CA GLU A 289 -0.58 -11.02 -9.56
C GLU A 289 -2.07 -10.96 -9.90
N ILE A 290 -2.39 -10.61 -11.17
CA ILE A 290 -3.75 -10.76 -11.68
C ILE A 290 -4.05 -12.27 -11.78
N PRO A 291 -5.14 -12.75 -11.16
CA PRO A 291 -5.52 -14.15 -11.26
C PRO A 291 -5.80 -14.54 -12.71
N PRO A 292 -5.62 -15.82 -13.07
CA PRO A 292 -6.06 -16.30 -14.36
C PRO A 292 -7.60 -16.23 -14.46
N ALA A 293 -8.09 -16.18 -15.69
CA ALA A 293 -9.51 -16.44 -15.95
C ALA A 293 -9.92 -17.83 -15.42
N LYS A 294 -11.20 -17.98 -15.04
CA LYS A 294 -11.77 -19.28 -14.66
C LYS A 294 -11.62 -20.32 -15.80
N PRO A 295 -11.77 -21.62 -15.52
CA PRO A 295 -11.79 -22.64 -16.57
C PRO A 295 -12.92 -22.41 -17.58
N ALA A 296 -12.71 -22.70 -18.86
CA ALA A 296 -13.68 -22.45 -19.94
C ALA A 296 -15.11 -22.96 -19.65
N GLY A 297 -15.22 -24.17 -19.09
CA GLY A 297 -16.52 -24.76 -18.75
C GLY A 297 -17.34 -23.94 -17.74
N TRP A 298 -16.68 -23.20 -16.85
CA TRP A 298 -17.35 -22.30 -15.91
C TRP A 298 -18.12 -21.17 -16.62
N TYR A 299 -17.55 -20.67 -17.72
CA TYR A 299 -18.15 -19.62 -18.55
C TYR A 299 -19.27 -20.16 -19.42
N ASP A 300 -19.09 -21.36 -20.00
CA ASP A 300 -20.11 -22.04 -20.81
C ASP A 300 -21.39 -22.27 -19.98
N GLU A 301 -21.25 -22.74 -18.74
CA GLU A 301 -22.35 -22.95 -17.78
C GLU A 301 -23.07 -21.64 -17.40
N ARG A 302 -22.44 -20.48 -17.60
CA ARG A 302 -22.96 -19.15 -17.27
C ARG A 302 -23.38 -18.32 -18.48
N GLY A 303 -23.42 -18.95 -19.66
CA GLY A 303 -23.94 -18.35 -20.89
C GLY A 303 -23.02 -17.31 -21.52
N TYR A 304 -21.72 -17.36 -21.23
CA TYR A 304 -20.74 -16.56 -21.97
C TYR A 304 -20.61 -17.09 -23.40
N VAL A 305 -20.41 -16.18 -24.35
CA VAL A 305 -20.19 -16.52 -25.77
C VAL A 305 -18.79 -16.12 -26.21
N SER A 306 -18.29 -16.71 -27.30
CA SER A 306 -16.91 -16.48 -27.77
C SER A 306 -16.73 -15.21 -28.61
N GLY A 307 -17.78 -14.42 -28.81
CA GLY A 307 -17.76 -13.19 -29.61
C GLY A 307 -19.17 -12.74 -30.02
N GLY A 308 -19.24 -11.67 -30.81
CA GLY A 308 -20.49 -11.12 -31.32
C GLY A 308 -20.47 -9.59 -31.35
N ALA A 309 -21.60 -8.99 -31.75
CA ALA A 309 -21.76 -7.54 -31.70
C ALA A 309 -21.89 -7.05 -30.26
N LEU A 310 -21.29 -5.90 -29.95
CA LEU A 310 -21.32 -5.30 -28.62
C LEU A 310 -22.72 -4.79 -28.28
N THR A 311 -23.51 -5.59 -27.58
CA THR A 311 -24.89 -5.25 -27.15
C THR A 311 -25.03 -5.36 -25.63
N SER A 312 -26.04 -4.70 -25.06
CA SER A 312 -26.29 -4.76 -23.61
C SER A 312 -26.47 -6.19 -23.08
N ASN A 313 -26.03 -6.43 -21.84
CA ASN A 313 -26.06 -7.71 -21.13
C ASN A 313 -25.22 -8.83 -21.76
N MET A 314 -24.35 -8.50 -22.73
CA MET A 314 -23.49 -9.47 -23.36
C MET A 314 -22.40 -9.96 -22.39
N LYS A 315 -22.18 -11.28 -22.37
CA LYS A 315 -21.09 -11.93 -21.64
C LYS A 315 -20.15 -12.60 -22.64
N ILE A 316 -18.89 -12.17 -22.70
CA ILE A 316 -17.87 -12.68 -23.62
C ILE A 316 -16.76 -13.40 -22.85
N PHE A 317 -16.42 -14.60 -23.30
CA PHE A 317 -15.18 -15.28 -22.94
C PHE A 317 -14.45 -15.72 -24.21
N ALA A 318 -13.31 -15.10 -24.51
CA ALA A 318 -12.55 -15.35 -25.73
C ALA A 318 -11.05 -15.15 -25.49
N ASP A 319 -10.20 -15.56 -26.44
CA ASP A 319 -8.76 -15.24 -26.43
C ASP A 319 -8.52 -13.72 -26.39
N SER A 320 -9.25 -13.00 -27.24
CA SER A 320 -9.29 -11.55 -27.37
C SER A 320 -10.69 -11.12 -27.82
N TYR A 321 -11.05 -9.86 -27.59
CA TYR A 321 -12.31 -9.29 -28.08
C TYR A 321 -12.08 -7.99 -28.84
N SER A 322 -12.80 -7.80 -29.95
CA SER A 322 -12.67 -6.60 -30.77
C SER A 322 -14.02 -6.16 -31.34
N SER A 323 -14.39 -4.91 -31.06
CA SER A 323 -15.51 -4.20 -31.67
C SER A 323 -15.02 -2.83 -32.13
N THR A 324 -14.76 -2.68 -33.43
CA THR A 324 -14.09 -1.49 -34.02
C THR A 324 -14.98 -0.71 -34.98
N THR A 325 -16.22 -1.15 -35.16
CA THR A 325 -17.24 -0.44 -35.93
C THR A 325 -18.21 0.23 -34.97
N TYR A 326 -18.90 1.26 -35.44
CA TYR A 326 -19.96 1.90 -34.66
C TYR A 326 -20.96 0.88 -34.12
N GLN A 327 -21.26 1.01 -32.83
CA GLN A 327 -22.28 0.29 -32.09
C GLN A 327 -23.04 1.32 -31.25
N ASP A 328 -24.34 1.08 -31.03
CA ASP A 328 -25.09 1.83 -30.03
C ASP A 328 -24.49 1.58 -28.63
N THR A 329 -24.87 2.42 -27.68
CA THR A 329 -24.42 2.27 -26.29
C THR A 329 -24.80 0.90 -25.75
N ALA A 330 -23.80 0.16 -25.25
CA ALA A 330 -23.98 -1.16 -24.66
C ALA A 330 -23.79 -1.08 -23.14
N THR A 331 -24.75 -1.62 -22.40
CA THR A 331 -24.76 -1.55 -20.93
C THR A 331 -24.66 -2.93 -20.30
N ASN A 332 -24.06 -3.02 -19.13
CA ASN A 332 -23.91 -4.27 -18.38
C ASN A 332 -23.21 -5.39 -19.20
N VAL A 333 -22.12 -5.06 -19.88
CA VAL A 333 -21.30 -6.06 -20.59
C VAL A 333 -20.28 -6.69 -19.64
N ILE A 334 -19.98 -7.97 -19.82
CA ILE A 334 -18.87 -8.63 -19.12
C ILE A 334 -17.98 -9.24 -20.18
N ILE A 335 -16.74 -8.74 -20.32
CA ILE A 335 -15.83 -9.16 -21.38
C ILE A 335 -14.54 -9.68 -20.77
N ILE A 336 -14.28 -10.96 -21.02
CA ILE A 336 -13.11 -11.69 -20.55
C ILE A 336 -12.24 -12.07 -21.75
N ALA A 337 -11.07 -11.45 -21.85
CA ALA A 337 -10.05 -11.78 -22.85
C ALA A 337 -8.91 -12.58 -22.19
N ARG A 338 -8.97 -13.91 -22.26
CA ARG A 338 -8.12 -14.79 -21.43
C ARG A 338 -6.62 -14.63 -21.68
N THR A 339 -6.22 -14.31 -22.92
CA THR A 339 -4.79 -14.29 -23.33
C THR A 339 -4.37 -13.03 -24.07
N GLY A 340 -5.30 -12.20 -24.53
CA GLY A 340 -5.01 -11.04 -25.35
C GLY A 340 -5.87 -9.84 -25.02
N ASP A 341 -6.01 -8.95 -26.00
CA ASP A 341 -6.57 -7.61 -25.79
C ASP A 341 -8.11 -7.57 -25.88
N ILE A 342 -8.67 -6.56 -25.21
CA ILE A 342 -10.03 -6.07 -25.46
C ILE A 342 -9.90 -4.74 -26.21
N THR A 343 -10.48 -4.66 -27.41
CA THR A 343 -10.50 -3.44 -28.22
C THR A 343 -11.94 -3.02 -28.49
N ILE A 344 -12.37 -1.87 -27.98
CA ILE A 344 -13.69 -1.29 -28.20
C ILE A 344 -13.49 0.12 -28.75
N THR A 345 -13.60 0.28 -30.06
CA THR A 345 -13.32 1.54 -30.74
C THR A 345 -14.36 1.88 -31.79
N GLY A 346 -14.35 3.13 -32.27
CA GLY A 346 -15.29 3.58 -33.28
C GLY A 346 -16.70 3.83 -32.74
N MET A 347 -16.85 4.00 -31.43
CA MET A 347 -18.16 4.20 -30.79
C MET A 347 -18.73 5.61 -31.00
N GLY A 348 -17.91 6.57 -31.42
CA GLY A 348 -18.36 7.96 -31.61
C GLY A 348 -18.99 8.52 -30.33
N GLY A 349 -20.24 8.98 -30.43
CA GLY A 349 -21.00 9.52 -29.28
C GLY A 349 -21.54 8.46 -28.31
N SER A 350 -21.36 7.17 -28.59
CA SER A 350 -21.83 6.07 -27.76
C SER A 350 -20.76 5.63 -26.75
N GLY A 351 -21.18 4.85 -25.75
CA GLY A 351 -20.30 4.37 -24.68
C GLY A 351 -20.61 2.95 -24.24
N VAL A 352 -19.89 2.49 -23.22
CA VAL A 352 -20.05 1.15 -22.64
C VAL A 352 -20.16 1.20 -21.13
N THR A 353 -20.94 0.28 -20.54
CA THR A 353 -20.87 0.00 -19.10
C THR A 353 -20.63 -1.47 -18.82
N GLY A 354 -19.75 -1.83 -17.88
CA GLY A 354 -19.47 -3.24 -17.61
C GLY A 354 -18.14 -3.58 -16.94
N VAL A 355 -17.79 -4.86 -17.04
CA VAL A 355 -16.53 -5.44 -16.54
C VAL A 355 -15.65 -5.85 -17.72
N PHE A 356 -14.40 -5.39 -17.72
CA PHE A 356 -13.42 -5.66 -18.77
C PHE A 356 -12.18 -6.28 -18.14
N PHE A 357 -11.96 -7.57 -18.37
CA PHE A 357 -10.88 -8.35 -17.74
C PHE A 357 -9.96 -8.94 -18.82
N ALA A 358 -8.71 -8.49 -18.84
CA ALA A 358 -7.64 -8.90 -19.74
C ALA A 358 -6.36 -9.21 -18.93
N PRO A 359 -6.29 -10.37 -18.24
CA PRO A 359 -5.22 -10.69 -17.28
C PRO A 359 -3.82 -10.81 -17.91
N ASN A 360 -3.76 -10.90 -19.24
CA ASN A 360 -2.53 -11.02 -20.02
C ASN A 360 -2.46 -10.04 -21.19
N GLY A 361 -3.28 -8.99 -21.18
CA GLY A 361 -3.39 -8.06 -22.29
C GLY A 361 -3.82 -6.68 -21.82
N ARG A 362 -4.20 -5.84 -22.78
CA ARG A 362 -4.66 -4.46 -22.53
C ARG A 362 -6.12 -4.26 -22.92
N VAL A 363 -6.70 -3.19 -22.39
CA VAL A 363 -8.01 -2.68 -22.82
C VAL A 363 -7.81 -1.39 -23.59
N THR A 364 -8.30 -1.32 -24.83
CA THR A 364 -8.27 -0.11 -25.66
C THR A 364 -9.70 0.37 -25.90
N PHE A 365 -9.97 1.64 -25.57
CA PHE A 365 -11.28 2.26 -25.70
C PHE A 365 -11.24 3.53 -26.55
N ASN A 366 -12.26 3.71 -27.39
CA ASN A 366 -12.53 4.92 -28.16
C ASN A 366 -14.05 5.13 -28.31
N GLY A 367 -14.60 6.05 -27.50
CA GLY A 367 -16.02 6.39 -27.44
C GLY A 367 -16.28 7.56 -26.49
N ALA A 368 -17.53 7.94 -26.30
CA ALA A 368 -17.90 9.06 -25.43
C ALA A 368 -17.69 8.75 -23.94
N PHE A 369 -18.02 7.53 -23.51
CA PHE A 369 -17.81 7.13 -22.11
C PHE A 369 -17.57 5.64 -21.93
N LEU A 370 -16.79 5.29 -20.90
CA LEU A 370 -16.71 3.95 -20.34
C LEU A 370 -17.05 4.04 -18.85
N GLU A 371 -18.00 3.22 -18.41
CA GLU A 371 -18.33 3.08 -16.99
C GLU A 371 -18.08 1.65 -16.50
N GLY A 372 -17.34 1.46 -15.42
CA GLY A 372 -17.23 0.15 -14.77
C GLY A 372 -15.84 -0.25 -14.27
N VAL A 373 -15.44 -1.51 -14.48
CA VAL A 373 -14.19 -2.09 -13.95
C VAL A 373 -13.27 -2.50 -15.10
N VAL A 374 -12.00 -2.11 -15.06
CA VAL A 374 -10.98 -2.46 -16.07
C VAL A 374 -9.76 -3.10 -15.41
N ILE A 375 -9.59 -4.40 -15.55
CA ILE A 375 -8.40 -5.11 -15.06
C ILE A 375 -7.63 -5.61 -16.27
N ALA A 376 -6.42 -5.08 -16.50
CA ALA A 376 -5.73 -5.24 -17.78
C ALA A 376 -4.21 -5.14 -17.60
N ARG A 377 -3.52 -6.28 -17.56
CA ARG A 377 -2.08 -6.36 -17.23
C ARG A 377 -1.21 -5.40 -18.04
N ASP A 378 -1.42 -5.34 -19.35
CA ASP A 378 -0.61 -4.52 -20.25
C ASP A 378 -1.10 -3.06 -20.32
N GLY A 379 -2.21 -2.75 -19.64
CA GLY A 379 -2.67 -1.39 -19.41
C GLY A 379 -4.06 -1.07 -19.97
N PHE A 380 -4.48 0.16 -19.70
CA PHE A 380 -5.73 0.75 -20.19
C PHE A 380 -5.45 1.97 -21.06
N TYR A 381 -5.99 1.96 -22.27
CA TYR A 381 -5.71 2.94 -23.32
C TYR A 381 -7.02 3.61 -23.78
N VAL A 382 -7.21 4.88 -23.43
CA VAL A 382 -8.27 5.73 -23.98
C VAL A 382 -7.69 6.61 -25.06
N THR A 383 -8.20 6.44 -26.27
CA THR A 383 -7.61 7.01 -27.51
C THR A 383 -8.46 8.07 -28.18
N SER A 384 -9.52 8.54 -27.51
CA SER A 384 -10.37 9.63 -27.98
C SER A 384 -10.32 10.78 -26.99
N GLY A 385 -10.16 12.01 -27.48
CA GLY A 385 -10.51 13.21 -26.73
C GLY A 385 -12.01 13.24 -26.43
N GLY A 386 -12.41 13.89 -25.34
CA GLY A 386 -13.83 13.94 -24.93
C GLY A 386 -14.32 12.72 -24.17
N THR A 387 -13.51 11.65 -24.03
CA THR A 387 -13.95 10.45 -23.32
C THR A 387 -14.01 10.69 -21.82
N GLN A 388 -15.16 10.37 -21.23
CA GLN A 388 -15.31 10.28 -19.78
C GLN A 388 -15.17 8.82 -19.32
N VAL A 389 -14.30 8.57 -18.35
CA VAL A 389 -14.28 7.28 -17.65
C VAL A 389 -14.83 7.47 -16.24
N THR A 390 -15.79 6.62 -15.88
CA THR A 390 -16.42 6.61 -14.57
C THR A 390 -16.32 5.23 -13.98
N PHE A 391 -15.77 5.14 -12.79
CA PHE A 391 -15.46 3.86 -12.18
C PHE A 391 -16.57 3.42 -11.22
N LYS A 392 -16.91 2.12 -11.24
CA LYS A 392 -18.01 1.53 -10.46
C LYS A 392 -17.63 0.15 -9.91
N ASN A 393 -17.97 -0.11 -8.66
CA ASN A 393 -17.63 -1.35 -7.97
C ASN A 393 -18.14 -2.59 -8.72
N LEU A 394 -17.39 -3.69 -8.60
CA LEU A 394 -17.69 -4.95 -9.28
C LEU A 394 -19.08 -5.50 -8.91
N ASP A 395 -19.49 -5.30 -7.66
CA ASP A 395 -20.80 -5.71 -7.12
C ASP A 395 -22.00 -5.03 -7.81
N GLN A 396 -21.78 -3.90 -8.50
CA GLN A 396 -22.81 -3.22 -9.29
C GLN A 396 -23.13 -3.95 -10.60
N TYR A 397 -22.21 -4.78 -11.09
CA TYR A 397 -22.39 -5.59 -12.29
C TYR A 397 -22.59 -7.07 -11.97
N ILE A 398 -21.97 -7.57 -10.91
CA ILE A 398 -22.03 -8.97 -10.50
C ILE A 398 -22.35 -9.05 -9.00
N GLY A 399 -23.60 -9.37 -8.66
CA GLY A 399 -24.07 -9.32 -7.27
C GLY A 399 -23.61 -10.49 -6.39
N ASP A 400 -23.24 -11.64 -6.96
CA ASP A 400 -22.71 -12.79 -6.22
C ASP A 400 -21.19 -12.87 -6.44
N PRO A 401 -20.36 -12.73 -5.37
CA PRO A 401 -18.91 -12.90 -5.48
C PRO A 401 -18.47 -14.25 -6.06
N ASN A 402 -19.28 -15.31 -5.92
CA ASN A 402 -18.98 -16.62 -6.52
C ASN A 402 -19.11 -16.61 -8.06
N ASP A 403 -19.76 -15.58 -8.62
CA ASP A 403 -19.92 -15.37 -10.04
C ASP A 403 -18.88 -14.39 -10.62
N TYR A 404 -17.85 -14.04 -9.85
CA TYR A 404 -16.73 -13.25 -10.36
C TYR A 404 -15.91 -14.05 -11.39
N PRO A 405 -15.64 -13.47 -12.56
CA PRO A 405 -15.15 -14.21 -13.72
C PRO A 405 -13.63 -14.42 -13.70
N PHE A 406 -12.97 -14.34 -12.55
CA PHE A 406 -11.53 -14.52 -12.38
C PHE A 406 -11.21 -15.24 -11.07
#